data_AF-A0A0U2YZ44-F1
#
_entry.id   AF-A0A0U2YZ44-F1
#
_cell.length_a   1.000
_cell.length_b   1.000
_cell.length_c   1.000
_cell.angle_alpha   90.00
_cell.angle_beta   90.00
_cell.angle_gamma   90.00
#
_symmetry.space_group_name_H-M   'P 1'
#
loop_
_entity.id
_entity.type
_entity.pdbx_description
1 polymer ?
#
loop_
_entity_poly.entity_id
_entity_poly.type
_entity_poly.pdbx_seq_one_letter_code
_entity_poly.pdbx_strand_id
1 'polypeptide(L)' 'GARLLDVRTPAEYAAGHIQGAINIPVQDLPTRVGELGSDKSKPIVVYCQSGGRSTHAKRLLEAAGFSKVGNLGGIGRW' A
#
# COMPACT_ATOMS: atom_id res chain seq x y z
N GLY A 1 -8.55 -11.54 6.73
CA GLY A 1 -7.50 -10.61 7.19
C GLY A 1 -7.30 -9.51 6.16
N ALA A 2 -6.89 -8.32 6.58
CA ALA A 2 -6.55 -7.21 5.68
C ALA A 2 -5.13 -7.36 5.12
N ARG A 3 -4.91 -6.89 3.88
CA ARG A 3 -3.58 -6.88 3.26
C ARG A 3 -2.86 -5.58 3.59
N LEU A 4 -1.63 -5.69 4.07
CA LEU A 4 -0.80 -4.53 4.35
C LEU A 4 0.08 -4.24 3.13
N LEU A 5 0.10 -2.99 2.69
CA LEU A 5 0.83 -2.57 1.50
C LEU A 5 1.79 -1.43 1.85
N ASP A 6 3.07 -1.69 1.65
CA ASP A 6 4.13 -0.71 1.77
C ASP A 6 4.38 -0.07 0.40
N VAL A 7 4.10 1.22 0.29
CA VAL A 7 4.29 1.96 -0.97
C VAL A 7 5.58 2.78 -1.02
N ARG A 8 6.51 2.49 -0.09
CA ARG A 8 7.87 3.02 -0.09
C ARG A 8 8.75 2.31 -1.12
N THR A 9 9.97 2.81 -1.28
CA THR A 9 10.98 2.16 -2.13
C THR A 9 11.37 0.80 -1.56
N PRO A 10 11.89 -0.14 -2.40
CA PRO A 10 12.37 -1.44 -1.92
C PRO A 10 13.49 -1.32 -0.90
N ALA A 11 14.34 -0.28 -1.00
CA ALA A 11 15.40 0.00 -0.03
C ALA A 11 14.84 0.39 1.34
N GLU A 12 13.82 1.26 1.40
CA GLU A 12 13.13 1.60 2.66
C GLU A 12 12.43 0.39 3.28
N TYR A 13 11.83 -0.47 2.45
CA TYR A 13 11.20 -1.71 2.91
C TYR A 13 12.23 -2.69 3.47
N ALA A 14 13.36 -2.88 2.77
CA ALA A 14 14.45 -3.76 3.22
C ALA A 14 15.12 -3.26 4.51
N ALA A 15 15.20 -1.95 4.71
CA ALA A 15 15.73 -1.35 5.93
C ALA A 15 14.83 -1.58 7.16
N GLY A 16 13.55 -1.87 6.96
CA GLY A 16 12.59 -2.17 8.02
C GLY A 16 11.16 -1.89 7.58
N HIS A 17 10.28 -2.86 7.78
CA HIS A 17 8.87 -2.78 7.38
C HIS A 17 7.98 -3.54 8.36
N ILE A 18 6.67 -3.35 8.26
CA ILE A 18 5.71 -4.08 9.09
C ILE A 18 5.61 -5.51 8.58
N GLN A 19 5.80 -6.48 9.47
CA GLN A 19 5.78 -7.89 9.11
C GLN A 19 4.49 -8.28 8.37
N GLY A 20 4.65 -8.96 7.23
CA GLY A 20 3.54 -9.37 6.37
C GLY A 20 3.06 -8.30 5.38
N ALA A 21 3.70 -7.13 5.34
CA ALA A 21 3.46 -6.13 4.30
C ALA A 21 4.02 -6.57 2.95
N ILE A 22 3.26 -6.31 1.89
CA ILE A 22 3.74 -6.45 0.51
C ILE A 22 4.35 -5.11 0.10
N ASN A 23 5.53 -5.11 -0.51
CA ASN A 23 6.11 -3.88 -1.06
C ASN A 23 5.72 -3.69 -2.52
N ILE A 24 4.96 -2.62 -2.78
CA ILE A 24 4.68 -2.14 -4.14
C ILE A 24 4.89 -0.63 -4.12
N PRO A 25 6.04 -0.14 -4.61
CA PRO A 25 6.31 1.30 -4.66
C PRO A 25 5.16 2.05 -5.34
N VAL A 26 4.83 3.24 -4.83
CA VAL A 26 3.67 4.02 -5.33
C VAL A 26 3.72 4.28 -6.84
N GLN A 27 4.93 4.33 -7.41
CA GLN A 27 5.17 4.55 -8.83
C GLN A 27 4.80 3.33 -9.70
N ASP A 28 5.00 2.12 -9.16
CA ASP A 28 4.69 0.86 -9.83
C ASP A 28 3.27 0.37 -9.50
N LEU A 29 2.61 0.97 -8.53
CA LEU A 29 1.28 0.57 -8.08
C LEU A 29 0.22 0.50 -9.20
N PRO A 30 0.15 1.44 -10.17
CA PRO A 30 -0.82 1.36 -11.25
C PRO A 30 -0.64 0.14 -12.16
N THR A 31 0.61 -0.28 -12.41
CA THR A 31 0.92 -1.42 -13.28
C THR A 31 0.90 -2.74 -12.53
N ARG A 32 1.19 -2.72 -11.23
CA ARG A 32 1.27 -3.91 -10.35
C ARG A 32 0.02 -4.13 -9.52
N VAL A 33 -1.06 -3.38 -9.77
CA VAL A 33 -2.32 -3.52 -9.02
C VAL A 33 -2.92 -4.93 -9.11
N GLY A 34 -2.63 -5.68 -10.18
CA GLY A 34 -3.04 -7.08 -10.33
C GLY A 34 -2.45 -8.03 -9.28
N GLU A 35 -1.31 -7.70 -8.68
CA GLU A 35 -0.71 -8.49 -7.59
C GLU A 35 -1.54 -8.43 -6.31
N LEU A 36 -2.36 -7.39 -6.17
CA LEU A 36 -3.34 -7.27 -5.10
C LEU A 36 -4.58 -8.14 -5.36
N GLY A 37 -4.53 -9.02 -6.36
CA GLY A 37 -5.52 -10.04 -6.66
C GLY A 37 -6.79 -9.49 -7.30
N SER A 38 -7.54 -10.41 -7.91
CA SER A 38 -8.79 -10.09 -8.61
C SER A 38 -9.94 -9.71 -7.67
N ASP A 39 -9.83 -10.06 -6.38
CA ASP A 39 -10.86 -9.78 -5.37
C ASP A 39 -10.70 -8.37 -4.78
N LYS A 40 -11.36 -7.42 -5.44
CA LYS A 40 -11.39 -6.00 -5.07
C LYS A 40 -12.17 -5.69 -3.78
N SER A 41 -12.83 -6.69 -3.20
CA SER A 41 -13.58 -6.56 -1.94
C SER A 41 -12.71 -6.78 -0.69
N LYS A 42 -11.48 -7.31 -0.88
CA LYS A 42 -10.56 -7.54 0.23
C LYS A 42 -10.06 -6.21 0.80
N PRO A 43 -10.07 -6.03 2.13
CA PRO A 43 -9.54 -4.83 2.75
C PRO A 43 -8.03 -4.74 2.55
N ILE A 44 -7.57 -3.60 2.04
CA ILE A 44 -6.16 -3.25 1.85
C ILE A 44 -5.86 -2.06 2.74
N VAL A 45 -4.74 -2.10 3.44
CA VAL A 45 -4.24 -1.02 4.28
C VAL A 45 -2.89 -0.58 3.72
N VAL A 46 -2.84 0.63 3.19
CA VAL A 46 -1.62 1.21 2.61
C VAL A 46 -0.91 2.10 3.62
N TYR A 47 0.42 2.06 3.63
CA TYR A 47 1.25 2.93 4.46
C TYR A 47 2.52 3.35 3.73
N CYS A 48 3.12 4.44 4.18
CA CYS A 48 4.42 4.88 3.68
C CYS A 48 5.27 5.47 4.81
N GLN A 49 6.34 6.22 4.50
CA GLN A 49 7.19 6.80 5.54
C GLN A 49 6.50 7.93 6.31
N SER A 50 5.85 8.86 5.60
CA SER A 50 5.34 10.14 6.14
C SER A 50 3.84 10.40 5.90
N GLY A 51 3.13 9.50 5.23
CA GLY A 51 1.70 9.61 4.90
C GLY A 51 1.36 10.18 3.50
N GLY A 52 2.30 10.87 2.83
CA GLY A 52 2.04 11.46 1.51
C GLY A 52 1.84 10.41 0.41
N ARG A 53 2.78 9.47 0.28
CA ARG A 53 2.73 8.41 -0.75
C ARG A 53 1.56 7.45 -0.54
N SER A 54 1.22 7.13 0.71
CA SER A 54 0.10 6.24 1.04
C SER A 54 -1.26 6.88 0.72
N THR A 55 -1.38 8.20 0.85
CA THR A 55 -2.59 8.93 0.43
C THR A 55 -2.78 8.87 -1.09
N HIS A 56 -1.71 9.04 -1.86
CA HIS A 56 -1.77 8.88 -3.31
C HIS A 56 -2.09 7.44 -3.73
N ALA A 57 -1.41 6.47 -3.11
CA ALA A 57 -1.67 5.04 -3.33
C ALA A 57 -3.12 4.65 -3.05
N LYS A 58 -3.71 5.16 -1.96
CA LYS A 58 -5.12 4.92 -1.65
C LYS A 58 -6.03 5.33 -2.81
N ARG A 59 -5.85 6.53 -3.36
CA ARG A 59 -6.65 7.03 -4.48
C ARG A 59 -6.47 6.19 -5.74
N LEU A 60 -5.25 5.73 -6.01
CA LEU A 60 -4.97 4.84 -7.15
C LEU A 60 -5.71 3.50 -7.01
N LEU A 61 -5.75 2.92 -5.81
CA LEU A 61 -6.47 1.69 -5.54
C LEU A 61 -7.99 1.87 -5.63
N GLU A 62 -8.51 2.96 -5.09
CA GLU A 62 -9.94 3.30 -5.24
C GLU A 62 -10.31 3.47 -6.72
N ALA A 63 -9.48 4.15 -7.51
CA ALA A 63 -9.66 4.31 -8.95
C ALA A 63 -9.55 2.97 -9.71
N ALA A 64 -8.71 2.04 -9.24
CA ALA A 64 -8.64 0.67 -9.77
C ALA A 64 -9.84 -0.21 -9.37
N GLY A 65 -10.75 0.31 -8.53
CA GLY A 65 -12.00 -0.34 -8.12
C GLY A 65 -11.92 -1.12 -6.81
N PHE A 66 -10.87 -0.95 -6.01
CA PHE A 66 -10.81 -1.52 -4.67
C PHE A 66 -11.75 -0.74 -3.74
N SER A 67 -12.73 -1.44 -3.17
CA SER A 67 -13.80 -0.80 -2.39
C SER A 67 -13.43 -0.58 -0.92
N LYS A 68 -12.38 -1.25 -0.42
CA LYS A 68 -11.96 -1.21 0.98
C LYS A 68 -10.48 -0.89 1.10
N VAL A 69 -10.14 0.40 1.01
CA VAL A 69 -8.75 0.87 1.11
C VAL A 69 -8.58 1.79 2.33
N GLY A 70 -7.88 1.29 3.35
CA GLY A 70 -7.44 2.04 4.51
C GLY A 70 -6.08 2.68 4.29
N ASN A 71 -5.84 3.84 4.91
CA ASN A 71 -4.54 4.50 4.93
C ASN A 71 -4.03 4.51 6.37
N LEU A 72 -2.95 3.79 6.65
CA LEU A 72 -2.30 3.76 7.96
C LEU A 72 -1.46 5.04 8.22
N GLY A 73 -1.16 5.80 7.17
CA GLY A 73 -0.32 7.00 7.25
C GLY A 73 1.17 6.69 7.16
N GLY A 74 1.96 7.39 7.99
CA GLY A 74 3.41 7.27 8.05
C GLY A 74 3.89 6.30 9.13
N ILE A 75 4.68 5.29 8.76
CA ILE A 75 5.31 4.37 9.72
C ILE A 75 6.41 5.06 10.55
N GLY A 76 6.88 6.25 10.19
CA GLY A 76 7.84 6.99 11.01
C GLY A 76 7.34 7.38 12.41
N ARG A 77 6.07 7.14 12.72
CA ARG A 77 5.46 7.31 14.05
C ARG A 77 5.18 5.98 14.77
N TRP A 78 5.54 4.84 14.19
CA TRP A 78 5.35 3.52 14.76
C TRP A 78 6.67 3.00 15.34
#